data_AF-A0A6V8KER8-F1
#
_entry.id   AF-A0A6V8KER8-F1
#
_cell.length_a   1.000
_cell.length_b   1.000
_cell.length_c   1.000
_cell.angle_alpha   90.00
_cell.angle_beta   90.00
_cell.angle_gamma   90.00
#
_symmetry.space_group_name_H-M   'P 1'
#
loop_
_entity.id
_entity.type
_entity.pdbx_description
1 polymer ?
#
loop_
_entity_poly.entity_id
_entity_poly.type
_entity_poly.pdbx_seq_one_letter_code
_entity_poly.pdbx_strand_id
1 'polypeptide(L)'
;MTWLVLAGLLTVLILTLLNLSLTAALIRYVRERDAADTHHRPPAFATGQRVGSFQAWTVAGDAVSEQDLDGGDSLVAFVSAGCPPCQDVLAQLETGVPLPERRLFVFVFGDDADAASVAARLPRAVVARTEVAGQVGDAFGGVEGYPRLMLVSDAVVTAVGLTLEQVVQAAALPVPTGSHA
;
A
#
# COMPACT_ATOMS: atom_id res chain seq x y z
N MET A 1 18.80 -54.57 -15.92
CA MET A 1 17.76 -54.00 -15.04
C MET A 1 18.28 -52.85 -14.19
N THR A 2 19.41 -53.02 -13.48
CA THR A 2 20.06 -51.96 -12.67
C THR A 2 20.43 -50.69 -13.43
N TRP A 3 20.96 -50.82 -14.66
CA TRP A 3 21.31 -49.67 -15.52
C TRP A 3 20.11 -48.80 -15.90
N LEU A 4 18.93 -49.40 -16.13
CA LEU A 4 17.70 -48.66 -16.45
C LEU A 4 17.20 -47.88 -15.23
N VAL A 5 17.31 -48.48 -14.03
CA VAL A 5 16.95 -47.82 -12.78
C VAL A 5 17.88 -46.65 -12.48
N LEU A 6 19.20 -46.82 -12.67
CA LEU A 6 20.18 -45.75 -12.53
C LEU A 6 19.94 -44.61 -13.52
N ALA A 7 19.67 -44.94 -14.79
CA ALA A 7 19.34 -43.93 -15.80
C ALA A 7 18.09 -43.14 -15.41
N GLY A 8 17.01 -43.82 -14.98
CA GLY A 8 15.79 -43.17 -14.53
C GLY A 8 15.99 -42.24 -13.33
N LEU A 9 16.72 -42.69 -12.30
CA LEU A 9 17.07 -41.87 -11.13
C LEU A 9 17.86 -40.63 -11.51
N LEU A 10 18.84 -40.77 -12.40
CA LEU A 10 19.67 -39.66 -12.86
C LEU A 10 18.84 -38.65 -13.65
N THR A 11 17.93 -39.12 -14.52
CA THR A 11 16.99 -38.27 -15.25
C THR A 11 16.07 -37.50 -14.30
N VAL A 12 15.45 -38.16 -13.32
CA VAL A 12 14.57 -37.51 -12.33
C VAL A 12 15.34 -36.49 -11.50
N LEU A 13 16.58 -36.81 -11.07
CA LEU A 13 17.42 -35.88 -10.34
C LEU A 13 17.73 -34.62 -11.16
N ILE A 14 18.10 -34.78 -12.44
CA ILE A 14 18.38 -33.65 -13.33
C ILE A 14 17.13 -32.80 -13.54
N LEU A 15 15.97 -33.41 -13.82
CA LEU A 15 14.69 -32.71 -13.97
C LEU A 15 14.31 -31.93 -12.71
N THR A 16 14.54 -32.51 -11.54
CA THR A 16 14.24 -31.88 -10.25
C THR A 16 15.14 -30.67 -10.02
N LEU A 17 16.45 -30.79 -10.26
CA LEU A 17 17.40 -29.69 -10.13
C LEU A 17 17.10 -28.56 -11.13
N LEU A 18 16.72 -28.91 -12.36
CA LEU A 18 16.33 -27.94 -13.38
C LEU A 18 15.05 -27.20 -12.98
N ASN A 19 14.06 -27.91 -12.44
CA ASN A 19 12.82 -27.29 -11.96
C ASN A 19 13.08 -26.33 -10.79
N LEU A 20 13.92 -26.74 -9.83
CA LEU A 20 14.29 -25.88 -8.70
C LEU A 20 15.04 -24.63 -9.18
N SER A 21 15.98 -24.76 -10.12
CA SER A 21 16.74 -23.62 -10.63
C SER A 21 15.85 -22.64 -11.41
N LEU A 22 14.94 -23.15 -12.25
CA LEU A 22 13.93 -22.34 -12.94
C LEU A 22 13.02 -21.61 -11.96
N THR A 23 12.55 -22.30 -10.92
CA THR A 23 11.69 -21.70 -9.89
C THR A 23 12.44 -20.60 -9.14
N ALA A 24 13.70 -20.85 -8.74
CA ALA A 24 14.52 -19.85 -8.07
C ALA A 24 14.83 -18.65 -8.97
N ALA A 25 15.12 -18.88 -10.25
CA ALA A 25 15.33 -17.81 -11.23
C ALA A 25 14.07 -16.98 -11.45
N LEU A 26 12.90 -17.61 -11.52
CA LEU A 26 11.62 -16.92 -11.64
C LEU A 26 11.32 -16.08 -10.40
N ILE A 27 11.58 -16.59 -9.19
CA ILE A 27 11.41 -15.82 -7.95
C ILE A 27 12.35 -14.61 -7.94
N ARG A 28 13.62 -14.77 -8.35
CA ARG A 28 14.57 -13.65 -8.46
C ARG A 28 14.10 -12.61 -9.49
N TYR A 29 13.67 -13.09 -10.65
CA TYR A 29 13.16 -12.25 -11.73
C TYR A 29 11.93 -11.42 -11.34
N VAL A 30 10.98 -12.03 -10.63
CA VAL A 30 9.79 -11.33 -10.12
C VAL A 30 10.21 -10.28 -9.08
N ARG A 31 11.07 -10.65 -8.11
CA ARG A 31 11.55 -9.71 -7.09
C ARG A 31 12.32 -8.52 -7.68
N GLU A 32 13.13 -8.76 -8.70
CA GLU A 32 13.88 -7.71 -9.40
C GLU A 32 12.96 -6.79 -10.21
N ARG A 33 11.91 -7.34 -10.84
CA ARG A 33 10.88 -6.54 -11.51
C ARG A 33 10.03 -5.74 -10.54
N ASP A 34 9.61 -6.31 -9.43
CA ASP A 34 8.89 -5.59 -8.37
C ASP A 34 9.72 -4.43 -7.82
N ALA A 35 11.04 -4.62 -7.70
CA ALA A 35 11.96 -3.56 -7.30
C ALA A 35 12.13 -2.47 -8.38
N ALA A 36 12.17 -2.85 -9.66
CA ALA A 36 12.40 -1.94 -10.79
C ALA A 36 11.15 -1.18 -11.28
N ASP A 37 9.95 -1.78 -11.17
CA ASP A 37 8.68 -1.15 -11.59
C ASP A 37 8.23 -0.01 -10.66
N THR A 38 8.94 0.22 -9.55
CA THR A 38 8.74 1.40 -8.70
C THR A 38 9.06 2.73 -9.40
N HIS A 39 9.66 2.73 -10.60
CA HIS A 39 10.22 3.93 -11.23
C HIS A 39 9.60 4.39 -12.56
N HIS A 40 8.60 3.71 -13.16
CA HIS A 40 8.20 4.03 -14.56
C HIS A 40 6.69 4.11 -14.90
N ARG A 41 5.78 4.06 -13.93
CA ARG A 41 4.38 4.43 -14.17
C ARG A 41 4.12 5.82 -13.54
N PRO A 42 3.52 6.80 -14.25
CA PRO A 42 3.15 8.07 -13.63
C PRO A 42 2.35 7.76 -12.35
N PRO A 43 2.74 8.32 -11.20
CA PRO A 43 2.14 7.94 -9.94
C PRO A 43 0.67 8.31 -9.99
N ALA A 44 -0.21 7.34 -9.74
CA ALA A 44 -1.64 7.58 -9.52
C ALA A 44 -1.92 8.51 -8.32
N PHE A 45 -0.87 8.92 -7.60
CA PHE A 45 -0.85 9.85 -6.48
C PHE A 45 0.31 10.83 -6.68
N ALA A 46 0.09 11.86 -7.51
CA ALA A 46 1.10 12.89 -7.67
C ALA A 46 1.11 13.80 -6.44
N THR A 47 2.29 14.04 -5.87
CA THR A 47 2.44 15.12 -4.88
C THR A 47 2.02 16.45 -5.52
N GLY A 48 1.33 17.30 -4.76
CA GLY A 48 0.69 18.52 -5.24
C GLY A 48 -0.72 18.33 -5.81
N GLN A 49 -1.20 17.09 -5.97
CA GLN A 49 -2.58 16.83 -6.38
C GLN A 49 -3.55 17.08 -5.21
N ARG A 50 -4.65 17.78 -5.48
CA ARG A 50 -5.78 17.90 -4.55
C ARG A 50 -6.62 16.62 -4.58
N VAL A 51 -7.00 16.12 -3.40
CA VAL A 51 -7.90 14.98 -3.24
C VAL A 51 -9.28 15.38 -3.79
N GLY A 52 -9.83 14.54 -4.66
CA GLY A 52 -11.17 14.71 -5.21
C GLY A 52 -12.26 14.42 -4.18
N SER A 53 -13.52 14.63 -4.56
CA SER A 53 -14.65 14.33 -3.70
C SER A 53 -14.81 12.83 -3.49
N PHE A 54 -15.02 12.39 -2.25
CA PHE A 54 -15.37 11.02 -1.93
C PHE A 54 -16.31 10.96 -0.72
N GLN A 55 -17.04 9.85 -0.63
CA GLN A 55 -17.76 9.50 0.59
C GLN A 55 -17.57 8.02 0.87
N ALA A 56 -17.20 7.71 2.10
CA ALA A 56 -17.06 6.35 2.60
C ALA A 56 -17.70 6.24 3.99
N TRP A 57 -17.88 4.99 4.42
CA TRP A 57 -18.48 4.68 5.72
C TRP A 57 -17.46 3.94 6.57
N THR A 58 -17.30 4.40 7.81
CA THR A 58 -16.48 3.72 8.79
C THR A 58 -17.16 2.43 9.25
N VAL A 59 -16.40 1.54 9.89
CA VAL A 59 -16.96 0.35 10.52
C VAL A 59 -17.93 0.66 11.67
N ALA A 60 -17.89 1.87 12.23
CA ALA A 60 -18.85 2.35 13.22
C ALA A 60 -20.13 2.91 12.58
N GLY A 61 -20.19 3.03 11.25
CA GLY A 61 -21.31 3.60 10.52
C GLY A 61 -21.26 5.13 10.39
N ASP A 62 -20.15 5.77 10.75
CA ASP A 62 -19.94 7.20 10.55
C ASP A 62 -19.55 7.48 9.10
N ALA A 63 -20.01 8.59 8.54
CA ALA A 63 -19.58 9.03 7.22
C ALA A 63 -18.19 9.70 7.31
N VAL A 64 -17.34 9.42 6.33
CA VAL A 64 -16.06 10.11 6.12
C VAL A 64 -15.97 10.59 4.67
N SER A 65 -15.42 11.78 4.47
CA SER A 65 -15.39 12.49 3.18
C SER A 65 -14.10 13.27 2.98
N GLU A 66 -13.92 13.88 1.80
CA GLU A 66 -12.76 14.74 1.52
C GLU A 66 -12.67 15.94 2.47
N GLN A 67 -13.80 16.43 2.98
CA GLN A 67 -13.86 17.55 3.91
C GLN A 67 -13.22 17.21 5.25
N ASP A 68 -13.19 15.93 5.62
CA ASP A 68 -12.50 15.48 6.83
C ASP A 68 -10.97 15.52 6.68
N LEU A 69 -10.46 15.76 5.47
CA LEU A 69 -9.04 15.98 5.20
C LEU A 69 -8.66 17.47 5.16
N ASP A 70 -9.64 18.37 5.25
CA ASP A 70 -9.41 19.82 5.34
C ASP A 70 -9.02 20.23 6.78
N GLY A 71 -8.18 21.26 6.89
CA GLY A 71 -7.87 21.91 8.17
C GLY A 71 -6.79 21.24 9.02
N GLY A 72 -5.95 20.40 8.43
CA GLY A 72 -4.78 19.85 9.10
C GLY A 72 -4.09 18.71 8.36
N ASP A 73 -2.93 18.32 8.87
CA ASP A 73 -2.17 17.20 8.32
C ASP A 73 -2.81 15.86 8.69
N SER A 74 -3.02 15.03 7.68
CA SER A 74 -3.64 13.71 7.80
C SER A 74 -2.78 12.65 7.13
N LEU A 75 -2.55 11.53 7.82
CA LEU A 75 -1.94 10.35 7.22
C LEU A 75 -3.06 9.45 6.69
N VAL A 76 -3.06 9.21 5.38
CA VAL A 76 -4.00 8.31 4.71
C VAL A 76 -3.27 7.04 4.31
N ALA A 77 -3.81 5.88 4.68
CA ALA A 77 -3.26 4.58 4.32
C ALA A 77 -4.30 3.72 3.61
N PHE A 78 -3.94 3.18 2.45
CA PHE A 78 -4.69 2.15 1.75
C PHE A 78 -4.02 0.80 2.00
N VAL A 79 -4.76 -0.14 2.57
CA VAL A 79 -4.23 -1.44 3.01
C VAL A 79 -5.21 -2.57 2.71
N SER A 80 -4.75 -3.81 2.83
CA SER A 80 -5.61 -4.99 2.86
C SER A 80 -5.19 -5.90 4.01
N ALA A 81 -6.17 -6.44 4.76
CA ALA A 81 -5.90 -7.26 5.94
C ALA A 81 -5.13 -8.55 5.61
N GLY A 82 -5.36 -9.15 4.44
CA GLY A 82 -4.66 -10.38 4.01
C GLY A 82 -3.27 -10.16 3.42
N CYS A 83 -2.79 -8.92 3.30
CA CYS A 83 -1.59 -8.59 2.55
C CYS A 83 -0.34 -8.51 3.46
N PRO A 84 0.70 -9.37 3.26
CA PRO A 84 1.88 -9.38 4.12
C PRO A 84 2.58 -8.02 4.28
N PRO A 85 2.90 -7.24 3.22
CA PRO A 85 3.51 -5.91 3.42
C PRO A 85 2.59 -4.90 4.10
N CYS A 86 1.26 -5.08 4.03
CA CYS A 86 0.33 -4.24 4.79
C CYS A 86 0.39 -4.54 6.29
N GLN A 87 0.67 -5.77 6.69
CA GLN A 87 0.79 -6.16 8.10
C GLN A 87 1.94 -5.43 8.80
N ASP A 88 3.06 -5.23 8.09
CA ASP A 88 4.20 -4.47 8.58
C ASP A 88 3.85 -2.98 8.77
N VAL A 89 3.15 -2.39 7.80
CA VAL A 89 2.67 -1.00 7.89
C VAL A 89 1.69 -0.83 9.06
N LEU A 90 0.71 -1.73 9.19
CA LEU A 90 -0.24 -1.72 10.30
C LEU A 90 0.47 -1.83 11.65
N ALA A 91 1.53 -2.64 11.76
CA ALA A 91 2.32 -2.76 12.98
C ALA A 91 3.04 -1.45 13.34
N GLN A 92 3.58 -0.75 12.34
CA GLN A 92 4.17 0.57 12.54
C GLN A 92 3.12 1.59 13.00
N LEU A 93 1.94 1.59 12.39
CA LEU A 93 0.83 2.49 12.76
C LEU A 93 0.33 2.22 14.19
N GLU A 94 0.31 0.96 14.65
CA GLU A 94 -0.03 0.59 16.03
C GLU A 94 0.94 1.17 17.06
N THR A 95 2.25 1.06 16.77
CA THR A 95 3.29 1.58 17.67
C THR A 95 3.28 3.12 17.76
N GLY A 96 2.59 3.76 16.82
CA GLY A 96 2.40 5.19 16.75
C GLY A 96 3.09 5.79 15.53
N VAL A 97 2.43 6.77 14.95
CA VAL A 97 3.02 7.59 13.90
C VAL A 97 3.99 8.58 14.58
N PRO A 98 5.25 8.70 14.13
CA PRO A 98 6.21 9.68 14.65
C PRO A 98 5.89 11.13 14.21
N LEU A 99 4.62 11.42 13.96
CA LEU A 99 4.09 12.70 13.49
C LEU A 99 3.00 13.11 14.48
N PRO A 100 3.34 13.94 15.49
CA PRO A 100 2.35 14.39 16.48
C PRO A 100 1.20 15.13 15.79
N GLU A 101 -0.02 14.96 16.32
CA GLU A 101 -1.26 15.68 15.94
C GLU A 101 -1.90 15.36 14.58
N ARG A 102 -1.39 14.38 13.81
CA ARG A 102 -2.01 14.01 12.53
C ARG A 102 -3.19 13.06 12.70
N ARG A 103 -4.28 13.31 11.97
CA ARG A 103 -5.41 12.38 11.85
C ARG A 103 -4.99 11.18 11.00
N LEU A 104 -5.31 9.97 11.47
CA LEU A 104 -5.01 8.73 10.74
C LEU A 104 -6.29 8.20 10.10
N PHE A 105 -6.30 8.14 8.77
CA PHE A 105 -7.36 7.53 7.98
C PHE A 105 -6.82 6.25 7.34
N VAL A 106 -7.53 5.14 7.51
CA VAL A 106 -7.15 3.84 6.94
C VAL A 106 -8.29 3.30 6.11
N PHE A 107 -8.07 3.22 4.80
CA PHE A 107 -8.99 2.63 3.86
C PHE A 107 -8.59 1.18 3.59
N VAL A 108 -9.49 0.25 3.90
CA VAL A 108 -9.23 -1.18 3.83
C VAL A 108 -9.91 -1.77 2.60
N PHE A 109 -9.12 -2.36 1.70
CA PHE A 109 -9.62 -3.23 0.64
C PHE A 109 -9.92 -4.62 1.21
N GLY A 110 -11.19 -5.02 1.13
CA GLY A 110 -11.65 -6.29 1.66
C GLY A 110 -13.15 -6.25 1.99
N ASP A 111 -13.57 -7.15 2.86
CA ASP A 111 -14.91 -7.17 3.42
C ASP A 111 -15.02 -6.38 4.75
N ASP A 112 -16.21 -6.38 5.36
CA ASP A 112 -16.44 -5.66 6.61
C ASP A 112 -15.69 -6.28 7.79
N ALA A 113 -15.41 -7.60 7.75
CA ALA A 113 -14.64 -8.27 8.78
C ALA A 113 -13.16 -7.87 8.71
N ASP A 114 -12.60 -7.74 7.51
CA ASP A 114 -11.25 -7.20 7.30
C ASP A 114 -11.15 -5.78 7.86
N ALA A 115 -12.09 -4.89 7.51
CA ALA A 115 -12.11 -3.52 8.02
C ALA A 115 -12.27 -3.46 9.55
N ALA A 116 -13.12 -4.31 10.13
CA ALA A 116 -13.31 -4.40 11.57
C ALA A 116 -12.05 -4.90 12.29
N SER A 117 -11.33 -5.85 11.70
CA SER A 117 -10.06 -6.35 12.24
C SER A 117 -9.00 -5.25 12.31
N VAL A 118 -8.91 -4.41 11.28
CA VAL A 118 -7.98 -3.27 11.21
C VAL A 118 -8.40 -2.16 12.19
N ALA A 119 -9.69 -1.90 12.35
CA ALA A 119 -10.20 -0.91 13.31
C ALA A 119 -9.95 -1.31 14.77
N ALA A 120 -10.16 -2.60 15.10
CA ALA A 120 -9.84 -3.12 16.43
C ALA A 120 -8.33 -3.01 16.73
N ARG A 121 -7.51 -3.14 15.70
CA ARG A 121 -6.06 -3.02 15.76
C ARG A 121 -5.58 -1.57 15.92
N LEU A 122 -6.28 -0.61 15.29
CA LEU A 122 -5.93 0.81 15.27
C LEU A 122 -7.05 1.67 15.88
N PRO A 123 -7.26 1.64 17.21
CA PRO A 123 -8.40 2.31 17.85
C PRO A 123 -8.40 3.85 17.75
N ARG A 124 -7.28 4.44 17.31
CA ARG A 124 -7.14 5.89 17.08
C ARG A 124 -7.31 6.28 15.60
N ALA A 125 -7.46 5.30 14.71
CA ALA A 125 -7.63 5.53 13.28
C ALA A 125 -9.11 5.60 12.90
N VAL A 126 -9.42 6.46 11.94
CA VAL A 126 -10.69 6.40 11.20
C VAL A 126 -10.54 5.32 10.15
N VAL A 127 -11.18 4.18 10.36
CA VAL A 127 -11.09 3.02 9.46
C VAL A 127 -12.36 2.88 8.66
N ALA A 128 -12.24 2.89 7.34
CA ALA A 128 -13.34 2.72 6.41
C ALA A 128 -13.02 1.61 5.40
N ARG A 129 -14.06 0.87 5.01
CA ARG A 129 -13.94 -0.09 3.91
C ARG A 129 -13.94 0.65 2.58
N THR A 130 -13.13 0.18 1.64
CA THR A 130 -13.12 0.68 0.26
C THR A 130 -13.01 -0.45 -0.75
N GLU A 131 -13.44 -0.17 -1.97
CA GLU A 131 -13.28 -1.05 -3.13
C GLU A 131 -12.14 -0.57 -4.02
N VAL A 132 -11.51 -1.50 -4.76
CA VAL A 132 -10.35 -1.21 -5.65
C VAL A 132 -10.73 -0.21 -6.75
N ALA A 133 -11.92 -0.35 -7.33
CA ALA A 133 -12.50 0.60 -8.28
C ALA A 133 -13.63 1.40 -7.61
N GLY A 134 -13.31 2.00 -6.45
CA GLY A 134 -14.27 2.74 -5.63
C GLY A 134 -13.98 4.24 -5.62
N GLN A 135 -15.00 5.02 -5.25
CA GLN A 135 -14.96 6.49 -5.19
C GLN A 135 -13.75 7.04 -4.41
N VAL A 136 -13.36 6.37 -3.32
CA VAL A 136 -12.18 6.77 -2.54
C VAL A 136 -10.90 6.58 -3.34
N GLY A 137 -10.71 5.45 -4.03
CA GLY A 137 -9.52 5.25 -4.84
C GLY A 137 -9.40 6.28 -5.96
N ASP A 138 -10.51 6.54 -6.65
CA ASP A 138 -10.60 7.51 -7.76
C ASP A 138 -10.35 8.95 -7.31
N ALA A 139 -10.86 9.35 -6.14
CA ALA A 139 -10.63 10.66 -5.56
C ALA A 139 -9.16 10.95 -5.31
N PHE A 140 -8.36 9.92 -5.05
CA PHE A 140 -6.92 10.07 -4.87
C PHE A 140 -6.13 9.91 -6.18
N GLY A 141 -6.79 9.68 -7.32
CA GLY A 141 -6.17 9.51 -8.65
C GLY A 141 -5.99 8.05 -9.09
N GLY A 142 -6.57 7.11 -8.34
CA GLY A 142 -6.56 5.66 -8.61
C GLY A 142 -5.60 4.91 -7.69
N VAL A 143 -6.02 3.77 -7.12
CA VAL A 143 -5.17 2.95 -6.24
C VAL A 143 -4.72 1.69 -6.97
N GLU A 144 -3.51 1.72 -7.54
CA GLU A 144 -2.94 0.61 -8.30
C GLU A 144 -2.21 -0.43 -7.43
N GLY A 145 -2.24 -0.30 -6.10
CA GLY A 145 -1.62 -1.28 -5.19
C GLY A 145 -1.65 -0.89 -3.72
N TYR A 146 -1.37 -1.86 -2.86
CA TYR A 146 -1.30 -1.70 -1.41
C TYR A 146 -0.09 -2.46 -0.83
N PRO A 147 0.54 -1.96 0.26
CA PRO A 147 0.16 -0.76 0.99
C PRO A 147 0.47 0.52 0.21
N ARG A 148 -0.35 1.55 0.43
CA ARG A 148 -0.05 2.90 -0.05
C ARG A 148 -0.31 3.89 1.07
N LEU A 149 0.68 4.72 1.38
CA LEU A 149 0.59 5.75 2.40
C LEU A 149 0.76 7.11 1.76
N MET A 150 0.00 8.08 2.25
CA MET A 150 0.02 9.46 1.79
C MET A 150 -0.06 10.40 2.96
N LEU A 151 0.73 11.47 2.88
CA LEU A 151 0.49 12.63 3.70
C LEU A 151 -0.40 13.60 2.92
N VAL A 152 -1.47 14.05 3.57
CA VAL A 152 -2.40 15.03 3.02
C VAL A 152 -2.40 16.24 3.94
N SER A 153 -2.20 17.43 3.39
CA SER A 153 -2.27 18.71 4.10
C SER A 153 -3.24 19.61 3.35
N ASP A 154 -4.30 20.07 4.02
CA ASP A 154 -5.36 20.90 3.41
C ASP A 154 -5.93 20.30 2.11
N ALA A 155 -6.29 19.02 2.18
CA ALA A 155 -6.74 18.19 1.06
C ALA A 155 -5.75 18.09 -0.14
N VAL A 156 -4.47 18.43 0.04
CA VAL A 156 -3.42 18.26 -0.98
C VAL A 156 -2.46 17.16 -0.57
N VAL A 157 -2.17 16.24 -1.48
CA VAL A 157 -1.18 15.17 -1.26
C VAL A 157 0.22 15.78 -1.25
N THR A 158 0.90 15.75 -0.12
CA THR A 158 2.24 16.35 0.06
C THR A 158 3.37 15.33 0.01
N ALA A 159 3.11 14.08 0.38
CA ALA A 159 4.06 12.98 0.30
C ALA A 159 3.35 11.66 0.03
N VAL A 160 4.05 10.72 -0.63
CA VAL A 160 3.52 9.38 -0.95
C VAL A 160 4.60 8.33 -0.77
N GLY A 161 4.24 7.15 -0.26
CA GLY A 161 5.16 6.04 -0.05
C GLY A 161 4.45 4.69 0.08
N LEU A 162 5.25 3.62 0.14
CA LEU A 162 4.81 2.25 0.45
C LEU A 162 5.08 1.89 1.92
N THR A 163 5.95 2.65 2.59
CA THR A 163 6.25 2.50 4.02
C THR A 163 6.11 3.84 4.75
N LEU A 164 5.93 3.79 6.07
CA LEU A 164 5.84 4.99 6.89
C LEU A 164 7.14 5.82 6.83
N GLU A 165 8.28 5.13 6.82
CA GLU A 165 9.60 5.76 6.69
C GLU A 165 9.73 6.57 5.40
N GLN A 166 9.30 6.02 4.26
CA GLN A 166 9.33 6.73 2.97
C GLN A 166 8.49 8.01 3.00
N VAL A 167 7.29 7.95 3.59
CA VAL A 167 6.41 9.13 3.71
C VAL A 167 7.02 10.18 4.64
N VAL A 168 7.57 9.78 5.79
CA VAL A 168 8.22 10.69 6.74
C VAL A 168 9.45 11.36 6.11
N GLN A 169 10.27 10.59 5.40
CA GLN A 169 11.43 11.12 4.67
C GLN A 169 11.00 12.08 3.55
N ALA A 170 9.99 11.72 2.77
CA ALA A 170 9.48 12.58 1.70
C ALA A 170 8.84 13.88 2.23
N ALA A 171 8.12 13.81 3.36
CA ALA A 171 7.54 14.98 4.02
C ALA A 171 8.59 15.92 4.63
N ALA A 172 9.79 15.42 4.94
CA ALA A 172 10.91 16.23 5.41
C ALA A 172 11.61 16.98 4.27
N LEU A 173 11.39 16.59 3.00
CA LEU A 173 11.95 17.27 1.85
C LEU A 173 11.06 18.45 1.43
N PRO A 174 11.65 19.61 1.06
CA PRO A 174 10.88 20.71 0.48
C PRO A 174 10.13 20.22 -0.76
N VAL A 175 8.81 20.44 -0.80
CA VAL A 175 8.00 20.14 -2.00
C VAL A 175 8.59 20.96 -3.15
N PRO A 176 9.07 20.35 -4.25
CA PRO A 176 9.56 21.11 -5.38
C PRO A 176 8.38 21.91 -5.95
N THR A 177 8.46 23.23 -5.81
CA THR A 177 7.56 24.18 -6.48
C THR A 177 7.85 24.10 -7.98
N GLY A 178 7.15 23.17 -8.65
CA GLY A 178 7.17 23.05 -10.10
C GLY A 178 6.65 24.33 -10.74
N SER A 179 7.59 25.13 -11.23
CA SER A 179 7.38 26.29 -12.10
C SER A 179 6.59 25.87 -13.34
N HIS A 180 5.29 26.17 -13.37
CA HIS A 180 4.56 26.28 -14.62
C HIS A 180 4.92 27.63 -15.26
N ALA A 181 5.77 27.59 -16.28
CA ALA A 181 5.94 28.63 -17.28
C ALA A 181 5.60 28.04 -18.64
#